data_AF-A0A244E834-F1
#
_entry.id   AF-A0A244E834-F1
#
_cell.length_a   1.000
_cell.length_b   1.000
_cell.length_c   1.000
_cell.angle_alpha   90.00
_cell.angle_beta   90.00
_cell.angle_gamma   90.00
#
_symmetry.space_group_name_H-M   'P 1'
#
loop_
_entity.id
_entity.type
_entity.pdbx_description
1 polymer ?
#
loop_
_entity_poly.entity_id
_entity_poly.type
_entity_poly.pdbx_seq_one_letter_code
_entity_poly.pdbx_strand_id
1 'polypeptide(L)'
;MNHIQKLVAQRRTHEILARGLDIEICMALGDREGAARALREQNALCAARFAQLEQLEEEGGCYFSLAGEMSRMQAAAKKALA
;
A
#
# COMPACT_ATOMS: atom_id res chain seq x y z
N MET A 1 12.01 7.69 11.17
CA MET A 1 12.04 7.00 9.87
C MET A 1 13.03 7.68 8.93
N ASN A 2 14.08 6.97 8.47
CA ASN A 2 15.09 7.50 7.54
C ASN A 2 14.60 7.50 6.08
N HIS A 3 15.35 8.13 5.17
CA HIS A 3 14.94 8.28 3.77
C HIS A 3 14.75 6.93 3.05
N ILE A 4 15.62 5.94 3.29
CA ILE A 4 15.50 4.60 2.71
C ILE A 4 14.23 3.89 3.21
N GLN A 5 13.91 4.00 4.49
CA GLN A 5 12.69 3.41 5.06
C GLN A 5 11.43 4.02 4.43
N LYS A 6 11.42 5.33 4.16
CA LYS A 6 10.32 5.99 3.43
C LYS A 6 10.17 5.44 2.01
N LEU A 7 11.27 5.29 1.27
CA LEU A 7 11.25 4.73 -0.08
C LEU A 7 10.77 3.26 -0.09
N VAL A 8 11.19 2.46 0.88
CA VAL A 8 10.72 1.07 1.03
C VAL A 8 9.22 1.01 1.33
N ALA A 9 8.72 1.87 2.22
CA ALA A 9 7.29 1.96 2.52
C ALA A 9 6.47 2.41 1.29
N GLN A 10 6.99 3.36 0.51
CA GLN A 10 6.36 3.80 -0.74
C GLN A 10 6.34 2.68 -1.77
N ARG A 11 7.46 1.97 -1.99
CA ARG A 11 7.53 0.83 -2.91
C ARG A 11 6.48 -0.23 -2.57
N ARG A 12 6.37 -0.62 -1.29
CA ARG A 12 5.35 -1.58 -0.81
C ARG A 12 3.93 -1.09 -1.06
N THR A 13 3.69 0.22 -0.88
CA THR A 13 2.39 0.83 -1.20
C THR A 13 2.06 0.68 -2.69
N HIS A 14 3.03 0.97 -3.57
CA HIS A 14 2.85 0.83 -5.00
C HIS A 14 2.61 -0.63 -5.42
N GLU A 15 3.29 -1.59 -4.79
CA GLU A 15 3.06 -3.03 -5.03
C GLU A 15 1.62 -3.44 -4.69
N ILE A 16 1.07 -3.01 -3.55
CA ILE A 16 -0.32 -3.29 -3.16
C ILE A 16 -1.32 -2.71 -4.17
N LEU A 17 -1.09 -1.47 -4.62
CA LEU A 17 -1.93 -0.80 -5.60
C LEU A 17 -1.87 -1.48 -6.96
N ALA A 18 -0.68 -1.90 -7.39
CA ALA A 18 -0.49 -2.66 -8.62
C ALA A 18 -1.29 -3.98 -8.60
N ARG A 19 -1.29 -4.70 -7.46
CA ARG A 19 -2.11 -5.93 -7.34
C ARG A 19 -3.61 -5.64 -7.42
N GLY A 20 -4.07 -4.48 -6.95
CA GLY A 20 -5.46 -4.05 -7.12
C GLY A 20 -5.83 -3.89 -8.58
N LEU A 21 -4.97 -3.23 -9.36
CA LEU A 21 -5.14 -3.09 -10.81
C LEU A 21 -5.08 -4.44 -11.53
N ASP A 22 -4.17 -5.35 -11.13
CA ASP A 22 -4.09 -6.69 -11.70
C ASP A 22 -5.42 -7.46 -11.53
N ILE A 23 -6.09 -7.33 -10.38
CA ILE A 23 -7.41 -7.92 -10.15
C ILE A 23 -8.43 -7.34 -11.13
N GLU A 24 -8.50 -6.01 -11.27
CA GLU A 24 -9.42 -5.34 -12.20
C GLU A 24 -9.19 -5.78 -13.65
N ILE A 25 -7.93 -5.87 -14.08
CA ILE A 25 -7.54 -6.33 -15.42
C ILE A 25 -7.97 -7.79 -15.62
N CYS A 26 -7.63 -8.69 -14.70
CA CYS A 26 -8.01 -10.10 -14.78
C CYS A 26 -9.53 -10.27 -14.83
N MET A 27 -10.28 -9.51 -14.02
CA MET A 27 -11.74 -9.53 -14.03
C MET A 27 -12.30 -9.03 -15.37
N ALA A 28 -11.74 -7.96 -15.94
CA ALA A 28 -12.15 -7.44 -17.25
C ALA A 28 -11.88 -8.44 -18.40
N LEU A 29 -10.82 -9.24 -18.29
CA LEU A 29 -10.48 -10.30 -19.25
C LEU A 29 -11.27 -11.60 -19.01
N GLY A 30 -12.04 -11.69 -17.92
CA GLY A 30 -12.75 -12.91 -17.51
C GLY A 30 -11.85 -13.98 -16.85
N ASP A 31 -10.58 -13.66 -16.56
CA ASP A 31 -9.64 -14.54 -15.88
C ASP A 31 -9.87 -14.52 -14.35
N ARG A 32 -10.81 -15.35 -13.89
CA ARG A 32 -11.14 -15.48 -12.47
C ARG A 32 -10.00 -16.06 -11.63
N GLU A 33 -9.19 -16.94 -12.20
CA GLU A 33 -8.06 -17.54 -11.48
C GLU A 33 -6.93 -16.53 -11.29
N GLY A 34 -6.64 -15.73 -12.32
CA GLY A 34 -5.72 -14.59 -12.25
C GLY A 34 -6.16 -13.58 -11.20
N ALA A 35 -7.44 -13.21 -11.18
CA ALA A 35 -7.99 -12.31 -10.18
C ALA A 35 -7.85 -12.88 -8.76
N ALA A 36 -8.12 -14.17 -8.56
CA ALA A 36 -7.97 -14.82 -7.26
C ALA A 36 -6.51 -14.90 -6.80
N ARG A 37 -5.56 -15.12 -7.71
CA ARG A 37 -4.12 -15.07 -7.42
C ARG A 37 -3.69 -13.67 -6.99
N ALA A 38 -4.03 -12.66 -7.79
CA ALA A 38 -3.70 -11.27 -7.50
C ALA A 38 -4.31 -10.79 -6.17
N LEU A 39 -5.54 -11.22 -5.84
CA LEU A 39 -6.18 -10.95 -4.56
C LEU A 39 -5.43 -11.57 -3.37
N ARG A 40 -4.97 -12.83 -3.49
CA ARG A 40 -4.16 -13.46 -2.44
C ARG A 40 -2.83 -12.74 -2.23
N GLU A 41 -2.16 -12.36 -3.31
CA GLU A 41 -0.91 -11.58 -3.25
C GLU A 41 -1.13 -10.21 -2.60
N GLN A 42 -2.20 -9.51 -2.99
CA GLN A 42 -2.57 -8.22 -2.39
C GLN A 42 -2.81 -8.35 -0.88
N ASN A 43 -3.58 -9.36 -0.46
CA ASN A 43 -3.88 -9.59 0.95
C ASN A 43 -2.63 -9.91 1.76
N ALA A 44 -1.69 -10.70 1.22
CA ALA A 44 -0.41 -10.98 1.86
C ALA A 44 0.43 -9.70 2.06
N LEU A 45 0.47 -8.82 1.05
CA LEU A 45 1.18 -7.54 1.14
C LEU A 45 0.52 -6.59 2.16
N CYS A 46 -0.81 -6.55 2.21
CA CYS A 46 -1.55 -5.78 3.21
C CYS A 46 -1.29 -6.30 4.63
N ALA A 47 -1.31 -7.62 4.84
CA ALA A 47 -1.01 -8.24 6.13
C ALA A 47 0.41 -7.92 6.59
N ALA A 48 1.41 -8.04 5.71
CA ALA A 48 2.79 -7.68 6.02
C ALA A 48 2.95 -6.19 6.37
N ARG A 49 2.17 -5.31 5.72
CA ARG A 49 2.14 -3.89 6.05
C ARG A 49 1.51 -3.63 7.42
N PHE A 50 0.39 -4.27 7.75
CA PHE A 50 -0.26 -4.10 9.04
C PHE A 50 0.64 -4.56 10.18
N ALA A 51 1.27 -5.73 10.05
CA ALA A 51 2.24 -6.22 11.03
C ALA A 51 3.41 -5.24 11.23
N GLN A 52 3.89 -4.61 10.15
CA GLN A 52 4.93 -3.58 10.25
C GLN A 52 4.44 -2.31 10.97
N LEU A 53 3.19 -1.90 10.75
CA LEU A 53 2.60 -0.75 11.43
C LEU A 53 2.39 -1.03 12.92
N GLU A 54 1.93 -2.23 13.27
CA GLU A 54 1.79 -2.70 14.65
C GLU A 54 3.13 -2.66 15.38
N GLN A 55 4.20 -3.18 14.77
CA GLN A 55 5.56 -3.07 15.34
C GLN A 55 6.01 -1.63 15.54
N LEU A 56 5.73 -0.75 14.58
CA LEU A 56 6.07 0.67 14.72
C LEU A 56 5.26 1.34 15.84
N GLU A 57 4.02 0.94 16.07
CA GLU A 57 3.20 1.41 17.19
C GLU A 57 3.72 0.93 18.55
N GLU A 58 4.12 -0.34 18.65
CA GLU A 58 4.76 -0.92 19.84
C GLU A 58 6.10 -0.25 20.17
N GLU A 59 6.85 0.18 19.16
CA GLU A 59 8.09 0.96 19.31
C GLU A 59 7.85 2.45 19.65
N GLY A 60 6.59 2.87 19.86
CA GLY A 60 6.21 4.24 20.24
C GLY A 60 5.88 5.16 19.06
N GLY A 61 5.70 4.61 17.86
CA GLY A 61 5.22 5.33 16.68
C GLY A 61 3.72 5.62 16.76
N CYS A 62 3.34 6.90 16.80
CA CYS A 62 1.92 7.25 16.88
C CYS A 62 1.21 7.08 15.52
N TYR A 63 0.16 6.25 15.46
CA TYR A 63 -0.72 6.04 14.31
C TYR A 63 -1.13 7.35 13.61
N PHE A 64 -1.45 8.38 14.40
CA PHE A 64 -1.90 9.68 13.90
C PHE A 64 -0.80 10.45 13.14
N SER A 65 0.48 10.28 13.49
CA SER A 65 1.60 10.87 12.73
C SER A 65 1.68 10.26 11.33
N LEU A 66 1.47 8.94 11.22
CA LEU A 66 1.57 8.21 9.97
C LEU A 66 0.36 8.48 9.05
N ALA A 67 -0.85 8.53 9.62
CA ALA A 67 -2.06 8.94 8.91
C ALA A 67 -1.97 10.39 8.38
N GLY A 68 -1.37 11.29 9.17
CA GLY A 68 -1.09 12.67 8.76
C GLY A 68 -0.04 12.80 7.65
N GLU A 69 0.93 11.89 7.57
CA GLU A 69 1.86 11.82 6.44
C GLU A 69 1.17 11.32 5.16
N MET A 70 0.29 10.31 5.28
CA MET A 70 -0.49 9.80 4.13
C MET A 70 -1.43 10.86 3.53
N SER A 71 -2.14 11.61 4.35
CA SER A 71 -3.01 12.71 3.87
C SER A 71 -2.21 13.78 3.13
N ARG A 72 -1.00 14.10 3.62
CA ARG A 72 -0.10 15.08 2.96
C ARG A 72 0.41 14.56 1.61
N MET A 73 0.73 13.28 1.52
CA MET A 73 1.14 12.66 0.25
C MET A 73 0.01 12.65 -0.78
N GLN A 74 -1.22 12.32 -0.37
CA GLN A 74 -2.38 12.37 -1.27
C GLN A 74 -2.67 13.79 -1.76
N ALA A 75 -2.56 14.79 -0.89
CA ALA A 75 -2.72 16.19 -1.27
C ALA A 75 -1.64 16.66 -2.26
N ALA A 76 -0.38 16.25 -2.06
CA ALA A 76 0.71 16.57 -2.96
C ALA A 76 0.54 15.90 -4.34
N ALA A 77 0.15 14.62 -4.37
CA ALA A 77 -0.14 13.90 -5.62
C ALA A 77 -1.31 14.55 -6.39
N LYS A 78 -2.37 14.96 -5.69
CA LYS A 78 -3.51 15.66 -6.29
C LYS A 78 -3.12 17.03 -6.88
N LYS A 79 -2.17 17.73 -6.25
CA LYS A 79 -1.61 18.99 -6.77
C LYS A 79 -0.69 18.79 -7.98
N ALA A 80 0.00 17.66 -8.09
CA ALA A 80 0.88 17.36 -9.21
C ALA A 80 0.10 16.91 -10.47
N LEU A 81 -1.16 16.52 -10.31
CA LEU A 81 -2.08 16.09 -11.37
C LEU A 81 -3.02 17.21 -11.86
N ALA A 82 -2.99 18.39 -11.23
CA ALA A 82 -3.76 19.57 -11.60
C ALA A 82 -2.85 20.58 -12.32
#